data_AF-A0A6H1ZA63-F1
#
_entry.id   AF-A0A6H1ZA63-F1
#
_cell.length_a   1.000
_cell.length_b   1.000
_cell.length_c   1.000
_cell.angle_alpha   90.00
_cell.angle_beta   90.00
_cell.angle_gamma   90.00
#
_symmetry.space_group_name_H-M   'P 1'
#
loop_
_entity.id
_entity.type
_entity.pdbx_description
1 polymer ?
#
loop_
_entity_poly.entity_id
_entity_poly.type
_entity_poly.pdbx_seq_one_letter_code
_entity_poly.pdbx_strand_id
1 'polypeptide(L)'
;MPDILERDIVMGTFTHRTQYLPGLLDSVKQYLPEAPLIIKVNEGGINKNMEMLRQDFLCTDKRFWVFLDDDIRFMDSDILKVAVHNLVTHKVAMIGVYSTFDPEYKLGSDSLTFNEVPWTPGYFMMVDRNLVGNIKPDLNLPDANTSVDTSYCISIRHAGFKIGISPSVVYHTYKRVLFNQDIGEKTNEYLKAKWGDFYFNNTGRLANIVGSIPKEYE
;
A
#
# COMPACT_ATOMS: atom_id res chain seq x y z
N MET A 1 -20.37 -3.07 18.71
CA MET A 1 -19.71 -3.10 17.39
C MET A 1 -19.33 -4.55 17.15
N PRO A 2 -19.57 -5.16 15.98
CA PRO A 2 -19.03 -6.49 15.74
C PRO A 2 -17.52 -6.38 15.89
N ASP A 3 -16.92 -7.23 16.72
CA ASP A 3 -15.48 -7.21 16.99
C ASP A 3 -14.75 -7.19 15.65
N ILE A 4 -14.06 -6.08 15.36
CA ILE A 4 -13.05 -6.06 14.31
C ILE A 4 -11.92 -6.87 14.90
N LEU A 5 -11.83 -8.13 14.51
CA LEU A 5 -10.88 -9.04 15.11
C LEU A 5 -9.57 -8.86 14.36
N GLU A 6 -8.61 -8.17 14.96
CA GLU A 6 -7.23 -8.07 14.47
C GLU A 6 -6.65 -9.44 14.08
N ARG A 7 -7.16 -10.51 14.69
CA ARG A 7 -6.90 -11.92 14.34
C ARG A 7 -7.24 -12.31 12.91
N ASP A 8 -8.04 -11.52 12.19
CA ASP A 8 -8.44 -11.74 10.78
C ASP A 8 -7.52 -11.00 9.81
N ILE A 9 -6.50 -10.32 10.33
CA ILE A 9 -5.53 -9.52 9.56
C ILE A 9 -4.21 -10.29 9.47
N VAL A 10 -3.57 -10.21 8.30
CA VAL A 10 -2.16 -10.56 8.11
C VAL A 10 -1.46 -9.41 7.40
N MET A 11 -0.29 -9.04 7.91
CA MET A 11 0.58 -8.07 7.28
C MET A 11 1.66 -8.79 6.49
N GLY A 12 2.16 -8.11 5.46
CA GLY A 12 3.19 -8.63 4.61
C GLY A 12 4.03 -7.53 3.99
N THR A 13 5.35 -7.68 4.07
CA THR A 13 6.28 -6.82 3.35
C THR A 13 7.07 -7.64 2.33
N PHE A 14 7.38 -7.01 1.21
CA PHE A 14 8.11 -7.63 0.11
C PHE A 14 9.17 -6.64 -0.40
N THR A 15 10.42 -7.06 -0.46
CA THR A 15 11.52 -6.17 -0.84
C THR A 15 12.71 -6.96 -1.39
N HIS A 16 13.57 -6.30 -2.15
CA HIS A 16 14.89 -6.82 -2.56
C HIS A 16 16.03 -6.17 -1.76
N ARG A 17 15.70 -5.29 -0.79
CA ARG A 17 16.64 -4.55 0.04
C ARG A 17 16.31 -4.81 1.51
N THR A 18 17.33 -4.84 2.36
CA THR A 18 17.13 -5.04 3.80
C THR A 18 17.34 -3.78 4.61
N GLN A 19 17.78 -2.68 3.98
CA GLN A 19 18.26 -1.48 4.67
C GLN A 19 17.19 -0.77 5.50
N TYR A 20 15.91 -0.81 5.10
CA TYR A 20 14.83 -0.13 5.81
C TYR A 20 13.99 -1.06 6.70
N LEU A 21 14.08 -2.36 6.45
CA LEU A 21 13.30 -3.39 7.14
C LEU A 21 13.38 -3.29 8.67
N PRO A 22 14.55 -3.01 9.31
CA PRO A 22 14.61 -2.85 10.76
C PRO A 22 13.62 -1.79 11.30
N GLY A 23 13.47 -0.65 10.61
CA GLY A 23 12.55 0.41 11.05
C GLY A 23 11.08 -0.03 11.00
N LEU A 24 10.70 -0.78 9.96
CA LEU A 24 9.37 -1.39 9.88
C LEU A 24 9.17 -2.38 11.04
N LEU A 25 10.11 -3.32 11.24
CA LEU A 25 10.01 -4.36 12.27
C LEU A 25 9.91 -3.80 13.68
N ASP A 26 10.71 -2.79 14.00
CA ASP A 26 10.68 -2.12 15.30
C ASP A 26 9.31 -1.46 15.52
N SER A 27 8.77 -0.78 14.50
CA SER A 27 7.44 -0.15 14.60
C SER A 27 6.30 -1.18 14.72
N VAL A 28 6.38 -2.32 14.02
CA VAL A 28 5.42 -3.41 14.15
C VAL A 28 5.44 -3.98 15.56
N LYS A 29 6.63 -4.26 16.11
CA LYS A 29 6.78 -4.77 17.48
C LYS A 29 6.23 -3.77 18.52
N GLN A 30 6.40 -2.48 18.28
CA GLN A 30 5.95 -1.44 19.19
C GLN A 30 4.43 -1.25 19.15
N TYR A 31 3.84 -1.13 17.96
CA TYR A 31 2.45 -0.69 17.79
C TYR A 31 1.48 -1.83 17.49
N LEU A 32 1.94 -2.91 16.87
CA LEU A 32 1.11 -4.00 16.33
C LEU A 32 1.69 -5.39 16.69
N PRO A 33 2.05 -5.67 17.96
CA PRO A 33 2.77 -6.89 18.34
C PRO A 33 2.00 -8.20 18.07
N GLU A 34 0.68 -8.13 18.03
CA GLU A 34 -0.20 -9.31 17.86
C GLU A 34 -0.54 -9.60 16.38
N ALA A 35 -0.23 -8.67 15.46
CA ALA A 35 -0.54 -8.83 14.05
C ALA A 35 0.55 -9.66 13.34
N PRO A 36 0.21 -10.81 12.73
CA PRO A 36 1.20 -11.63 12.03
C PRO A 36 1.84 -10.85 10.87
N LEU A 37 3.17 -10.89 10.77
CA LEU A 37 3.94 -10.27 9.70
C LEU A 37 4.70 -11.32 8.89
N ILE A 38 4.38 -11.40 7.59
CA ILE A 38 5.10 -12.22 6.62
C ILE A 38 6.15 -11.36 5.91
N ILE A 39 7.38 -11.83 5.83
CA ILE A 39 8.48 -11.09 5.21
C ILE A 39 8.98 -11.86 3.99
N LYS A 40 8.95 -11.22 2.83
CA LYS A 40 9.53 -11.74 1.58
C LYS A 40 10.71 -10.91 1.13
N VAL A 41 11.91 -11.38 1.47
CA VAL A 41 13.17 -10.87 0.92
C VAL A 41 13.74 -11.88 -0.05
N ASN A 42 13.89 -11.49 -1.31
CA ASN A 42 14.57 -12.29 -2.32
C ASN A 42 15.37 -11.35 -3.24
N GLU A 43 16.51 -11.83 -3.74
CA GLU A 43 17.36 -11.09 -4.69
C GLU A 43 16.68 -10.91 -6.07
N GLY A 44 15.56 -11.57 -6.32
CA GLY A 44 14.73 -11.35 -7.51
C GLY A 44 14.03 -9.99 -7.54
N GLY A 45 13.34 -9.71 -8.65
CA GLY A 45 12.55 -8.49 -8.82
C GLY A 45 11.42 -8.34 -7.79
N ILE A 46 11.07 -7.09 -7.45
CA ILE A 46 10.02 -6.78 -6.48
C ILE A 46 8.66 -7.41 -6.85
N ASN A 47 8.36 -7.54 -8.15
CA ASN A 47 7.17 -8.21 -8.67
C ASN A 47 7.10 -9.69 -8.26
N LYS A 48 8.23 -10.41 -8.31
CA LYS A 48 8.33 -11.79 -7.83
C LYS A 48 8.10 -11.86 -6.33
N ASN A 49 8.65 -10.92 -5.57
CA ASN A 49 8.50 -10.89 -4.11
C ASN A 49 7.06 -10.59 -3.71
N MET A 50 6.39 -9.71 -4.44
CA MET A 50 4.96 -9.44 -4.28
C MET A 50 4.11 -10.69 -4.56
N GLU A 51 4.37 -11.42 -5.64
CA GLU A 51 3.63 -12.65 -5.93
C GLU A 51 3.89 -13.74 -4.89
N MET A 52 5.14 -13.90 -4.44
CA MET A 52 5.46 -14.81 -3.32
C MET A 52 4.70 -14.42 -2.05
N LEU A 53 4.58 -13.14 -1.74
CA LEU A 53 3.81 -12.67 -0.59
C LEU A 53 2.31 -12.96 -0.77
N ARG A 54 1.77 -12.72 -1.97
CA ARG A 54 0.36 -13.00 -2.29
C ARG A 54 0.03 -14.49 -2.16
N GLN A 55 0.94 -15.37 -2.57
CA GLN A 55 0.78 -16.82 -2.40
C GLN A 55 0.80 -17.22 -0.92
N ASP A 56 1.65 -16.62 -0.11
CA ASP A 56 1.63 -16.81 1.34
C ASP A 56 0.31 -16.34 1.96
N PHE A 57 -0.20 -15.17 1.57
CA PHE A 57 -1.50 -14.69 2.01
C PHE A 57 -2.64 -15.65 1.65
N LEU A 58 -2.61 -16.26 0.46
CA LEU A 58 -3.59 -17.27 0.06
C LEU A 58 -3.57 -18.52 0.95
N CYS A 59 -2.41 -18.87 1.50
CA CYS A 59 -2.24 -19.98 2.44
C CYS A 59 -2.70 -19.63 3.86
N THR A 60 -3.00 -18.36 4.14
CA THR A 60 -3.58 -17.96 5.43
C THR A 60 -5.10 -18.14 5.45
N ASP A 61 -5.67 -18.23 6.65
CA ASP A 61 -7.11 -18.16 6.90
C ASP A 61 -7.64 -16.72 7.06
N LYS A 62 -6.75 -15.72 6.87
CA LYS A 62 -7.01 -14.31 7.15
C LYS A 62 -7.80 -13.66 6.03
N ARG A 63 -8.77 -12.83 6.41
CA ARG A 63 -9.62 -12.10 5.48
C ARG A 63 -8.95 -10.82 4.98
N PHE A 64 -8.26 -10.10 5.85
CA PHE A 64 -7.69 -8.80 5.51
C PHE A 64 -6.19 -8.94 5.29
N TRP A 65 -5.73 -8.61 4.09
CA TRP A 65 -4.32 -8.70 3.74
C TRP A 65 -3.73 -7.30 3.63
N VAL A 66 -2.64 -7.05 4.33
CA VAL A 66 -1.97 -5.74 4.32
C VAL A 66 -0.61 -5.87 3.64
N PHE A 67 -0.48 -5.29 2.46
CA PHE A 67 0.78 -5.13 1.75
C PHE A 67 1.47 -3.87 2.25
N LEU A 68 2.73 -3.99 2.64
CA LEU A 68 3.54 -2.92 3.22
C LEU A 68 4.85 -2.77 2.43
N ASP A 69 5.23 -1.53 2.12
CA ASP A 69 6.60 -1.24 1.73
C ASP A 69 7.56 -1.43 2.91
N ASP A 70 8.84 -1.69 2.62
CA ASP A 70 9.85 -1.97 3.63
C ASP A 70 10.36 -0.73 4.39
N ASP A 71 9.98 0.46 3.93
CA ASP A 71 10.50 1.76 4.34
C ASP A 71 9.48 2.64 5.07
N ILE A 72 8.33 2.07 5.43
CA ILE A 72 7.34 2.71 6.27
C ILE A 72 7.58 2.39 7.75
N ARG A 73 7.00 3.21 8.62
CA ARG A 73 6.90 2.94 10.06
C ARG A 73 5.52 3.29 10.55
N PHE A 74 4.97 2.41 11.38
CA PHE A 74 3.74 2.69 12.09
C PHE A 74 3.94 3.80 13.13
N MET A 75 2.92 4.64 13.28
CA MET A 75 2.93 5.77 14.23
C MET A 75 1.88 5.59 15.34
N ASP A 76 0.99 4.60 15.21
CA ASP A 76 -0.17 4.38 16.08
C ASP A 76 -0.56 2.90 16.08
N SER A 77 -1.13 2.44 17.19
CA SER A 77 -1.62 1.07 17.39
C SER A 77 -3.01 0.82 16.78
N ASP A 78 -3.84 1.85 16.60
CA ASP A 78 -5.21 1.67 16.09
C ASP A 78 -5.30 1.62 14.55
N ILE A 79 -4.18 1.82 13.82
CA ILE A 79 -4.16 1.94 12.35
C ILE A 79 -4.84 0.78 11.61
N LEU A 80 -4.58 -0.47 12.00
CA LEU A 80 -5.18 -1.64 11.37
C LEU A 80 -6.69 -1.70 11.61
N LYS A 81 -7.11 -1.41 12.84
CA LYS A 81 -8.52 -1.40 13.25
C LYS A 81 -9.30 -0.30 12.55
N VAL A 82 -8.73 0.91 12.46
CA VAL A 82 -9.34 2.04 11.75
C VAL A 82 -9.42 1.74 10.25
N ALA A 83 -8.38 1.14 9.65
CA ALA A 83 -8.40 0.74 8.24
C ALA A 83 -9.49 -0.31 7.96
N VAL A 84 -9.58 -1.40 8.76
CA VAL A 84 -10.63 -2.41 8.60
C VAL A 84 -12.03 -1.81 8.80
N HIS A 85 -12.20 -0.96 9.81
CA HIS A 85 -13.47 -0.28 10.06
C HIS A 85 -13.93 0.48 8.82
N ASN A 86 -13.08 1.34 8.28
CA ASN A 86 -13.41 2.14 7.11
C ASN A 86 -13.62 1.26 5.86
N LEU A 87 -12.80 0.22 5.69
CA LEU A 87 -12.96 -0.74 4.59
C LEU A 87 -14.36 -1.36 4.58
N VAL A 88 -14.81 -1.88 5.74
CA VAL A 88 -16.12 -2.53 5.88
C VAL A 88 -17.26 -1.52 5.81
N THR A 89 -17.18 -0.41 6.56
CA THR A 89 -18.23 0.60 6.67
C THR A 89 -18.50 1.26 5.31
N HIS A 90 -17.46 1.60 4.57
CA HIS A 90 -17.58 2.27 3.26
C HIS A 90 -17.67 1.30 2.08
N LYS A 91 -17.66 -0.02 2.34
CA LYS A 91 -17.78 -1.07 1.32
C LYS A 91 -16.75 -0.91 0.19
N VAL A 92 -15.51 -0.59 0.56
CA VAL A 92 -14.39 -0.57 -0.37
C VAL A 92 -13.67 -1.92 -0.33
N ALA A 93 -13.04 -2.32 -1.43
CA ALA A 93 -12.33 -3.60 -1.50
C ALA A 93 -10.84 -3.46 -1.15
N MET A 94 -10.31 -2.25 -1.26
CA MET A 94 -8.96 -1.87 -0.87
C MET A 94 -9.00 -0.54 -0.13
N ILE A 95 -8.15 -0.40 0.89
CA ILE A 95 -7.95 0.85 1.60
C ILE A 95 -6.46 1.10 1.81
N GLY A 96 -6.02 2.31 1.49
CA GLY A 96 -4.71 2.81 1.91
C GLY A 96 -4.82 3.69 3.15
N VAL A 97 -3.69 4.27 3.56
CA VAL A 97 -3.62 5.29 4.62
C VAL A 97 -2.82 6.48 4.11
N TYR A 98 -2.88 7.59 4.85
CA TYR A 98 -2.02 8.73 4.57
C TYR A 98 -0.57 8.40 4.94
N SER A 99 0.38 9.09 4.33
CA SER A 99 1.81 8.97 4.60
C SER A 99 2.41 10.34 4.88
N THR A 100 3.36 10.41 5.81
CA THR A 100 4.16 11.61 6.07
C THR A 100 5.64 11.33 5.87
N PHE A 101 6.36 12.31 5.34
CA PHE A 101 7.83 12.29 5.32
C PHE A 101 8.44 13.03 6.51
N ASP A 102 7.61 13.75 7.27
CA ASP A 102 8.01 14.57 8.39
C ASP A 102 8.21 13.67 9.63
N PRO A 103 9.44 13.51 10.13
CA PRO A 103 9.72 12.69 11.31
C PRO A 103 9.11 13.25 12.60
N GLU A 104 8.77 14.55 12.61
CA GLU A 104 8.16 15.25 13.75
C GLU A 104 6.64 15.40 13.60
N TYR A 105 6.04 14.70 12.62
CA TYR A 105 4.61 14.75 12.37
C TYR A 105 3.81 14.31 13.60
N LYS A 106 2.91 15.19 14.06
CA LYS A 106 2.01 14.93 15.19
C LYS A 106 0.68 14.37 14.69
N LEU A 107 0.34 13.15 15.09
CA LEU A 107 -0.97 12.57 14.78
C LEU A 107 -2.10 13.49 15.26
N GLY A 108 -3.10 13.71 14.39
CA GLY A 108 -4.22 14.61 14.65
C GLY A 108 -3.95 16.10 14.40
N SER A 109 -2.76 16.47 13.90
CA SER A 109 -2.47 17.84 13.45
C SER A 109 -3.32 18.23 12.23
N ASP A 110 -3.59 17.27 11.34
CA ASP A 110 -4.46 17.42 10.18
C ASP A 110 -5.86 16.83 10.44
N SER A 111 -6.87 17.47 9.88
CA SER A 111 -8.25 16.95 9.88
C SER A 111 -8.44 15.89 8.78
N LEU A 112 -7.83 14.72 8.98
CA LEU A 112 -7.91 13.60 8.04
C LEU A 112 -9.28 12.93 8.11
N THR A 113 -9.82 12.60 6.93
CA THR A 113 -11.13 11.95 6.79
C THR A 113 -11.02 10.81 5.79
N PHE A 114 -11.95 9.86 5.88
CA PHE A 114 -12.08 8.85 4.84
C PHE A 114 -12.44 9.51 3.51
N ASN A 115 -11.79 9.07 2.43
CA ASN A 115 -12.14 9.48 1.07
C ASN A 115 -12.11 8.28 0.11
N GLU A 116 -13.06 8.21 -0.82
CA GLU A 116 -12.95 7.30 -1.97
C GLU A 116 -11.89 7.88 -2.92
N VAL A 117 -10.91 7.06 -3.30
CA VAL A 117 -9.79 7.48 -4.16
C VAL A 117 -9.66 6.54 -5.35
N PRO A 118 -9.12 7.01 -6.49
CA PRO A 118 -8.94 6.16 -7.65
C PRO A 118 -7.74 5.23 -7.52
N TRP A 119 -6.78 5.54 -6.66
CA TRP A 119 -5.68 4.65 -6.30
C TRP A 119 -5.05 5.12 -4.99
N THR A 120 -4.22 4.27 -4.40
CA THR A 120 -3.38 4.59 -3.24
C THR A 120 -1.98 4.03 -3.48
N PRO A 121 -0.90 4.72 -3.06
CA PRO A 121 0.45 4.19 -3.25
C PRO A 121 0.72 2.97 -2.37
N GLY A 122 1.74 2.21 -2.76
CA GLY A 122 2.10 0.91 -2.19
C GLY A 122 2.52 0.89 -0.72
N TYR A 123 2.69 2.05 -0.08
CA TYR A 123 3.20 2.18 1.30
C TYR A 123 2.42 1.32 2.31
N PHE A 124 1.09 1.38 2.22
CA PHE A 124 0.16 0.59 3.02
C PHE A 124 -1.08 0.32 2.16
N MET A 125 -1.31 -0.94 1.80
CA MET A 125 -2.51 -1.35 1.06
C MET A 125 -3.18 -2.52 1.77
N MET A 126 -4.32 -2.29 2.39
CA MET A 126 -5.16 -3.34 2.97
C MET A 126 -6.26 -3.74 2.00
N VAL A 127 -6.45 -5.04 1.77
CA VAL A 127 -7.52 -5.57 0.90
C VAL A 127 -8.43 -6.56 1.62
N ASP A 128 -9.69 -6.62 1.20
CA ASP A 128 -10.59 -7.72 1.55
C ASP A 128 -10.38 -8.90 0.60
N ARG A 129 -9.76 -9.97 1.11
CA ARG A 129 -9.55 -11.21 0.36
C ARG A 129 -10.83 -11.74 -0.27
N ASN A 130 -11.97 -11.63 0.43
CA ASN A 130 -13.22 -12.19 -0.05
C ASN A 130 -13.78 -11.42 -1.26
N LEU A 131 -13.36 -10.17 -1.45
CA LEU A 131 -13.77 -9.35 -2.60
C LEU A 131 -12.75 -9.43 -3.73
N VAL A 132 -11.46 -9.32 -3.41
CA VAL A 132 -10.41 -9.08 -4.42
C VAL A 132 -9.19 -9.99 -4.31
N GLY A 133 -9.20 -11.00 -3.44
CA GLY A 133 -8.04 -11.90 -3.25
C GLY A 133 -7.66 -12.73 -4.50
N ASN A 134 -8.57 -12.85 -5.47
CA ASN A 134 -8.33 -13.48 -6.77
C ASN A 134 -7.76 -12.51 -7.82
N ILE A 135 -7.84 -11.20 -7.60
CA ILE A 135 -7.27 -10.19 -8.49
C ILE A 135 -5.76 -10.15 -8.26
N LYS A 136 -4.99 -10.18 -9.35
CA LYS A 136 -3.52 -10.18 -9.30
C LYS A 136 -2.98 -8.80 -9.65
N PRO A 137 -1.90 -8.34 -9.01
CA PRO A 137 -1.12 -7.22 -9.52
C PRO A 137 -0.59 -7.54 -10.92
N ASP A 138 -0.28 -6.51 -11.71
CA ASP A 138 0.36 -6.71 -13.01
C ASP A 138 1.85 -6.94 -12.82
N LEU A 139 2.29 -8.17 -13.07
CA LEU A 139 3.67 -8.58 -12.90
C LEU A 139 4.50 -8.45 -14.19
N ASN A 140 3.86 -8.06 -15.30
CA ASN A 140 4.49 -7.94 -16.62
C ASN A 140 4.90 -6.49 -16.97
N LEU A 141 4.94 -5.60 -15.98
CA LEU A 141 5.34 -4.21 -16.19
C LEU A 141 6.77 -4.13 -16.75
N PRO A 142 7.05 -3.21 -17.69
CA PRO A 142 8.37 -3.07 -18.31
C PRO A 142 9.51 -2.85 -17.31
N ASP A 143 9.23 -2.17 -16.20
CA ASP A 143 10.08 -2.15 -15.02
C ASP A 143 9.32 -2.76 -13.84
N ALA A 144 9.98 -3.70 -13.15
CA ALA A 144 9.35 -4.45 -12.07
C ALA A 144 9.00 -3.56 -10.87
N ASN A 145 9.66 -2.40 -10.69
CA ASN A 145 9.46 -1.53 -9.54
C ASN A 145 8.50 -0.37 -9.81
N THR A 146 8.21 -0.07 -11.07
CA THR A 146 7.41 1.09 -11.46
C THR A 146 5.94 0.69 -11.61
N SER A 147 5.05 1.39 -10.90
CA SER A 147 3.59 1.31 -11.06
C SER A 147 2.92 -0.03 -10.69
N VAL A 148 3.57 -0.92 -9.93
CA VAL A 148 2.96 -2.17 -9.45
C VAL A 148 1.74 -1.91 -8.58
N ASP A 149 1.87 -0.99 -7.63
CA ASP A 149 0.81 -0.53 -6.72
C ASP A 149 -0.38 0.08 -7.48
N THR A 150 -0.06 0.98 -8.41
CA THR A 150 -1.02 1.68 -9.25
C THR A 150 -1.74 0.69 -10.15
N SER A 151 -1.02 -0.22 -10.80
CA SER A 151 -1.62 -1.24 -11.64
C SER A 151 -2.51 -2.22 -10.86
N TYR A 152 -2.19 -2.51 -9.60
CA TYR A 152 -3.05 -3.35 -8.76
C TYR A 152 -4.35 -2.62 -8.39
N CYS A 153 -4.27 -1.34 -8.00
CA CYS A 153 -5.43 -0.48 -7.78
C CYS A 153 -6.34 -0.41 -9.03
N ILE A 154 -5.74 -0.23 -10.20
CA ILE A 154 -6.48 -0.16 -11.47
C ILE A 154 -7.16 -1.48 -11.80
N SER A 155 -6.51 -2.61 -11.53
CA SER A 155 -7.11 -3.94 -11.72
C SER A 155 -8.35 -4.15 -10.82
N ILE A 156 -8.29 -3.69 -9.57
CA ILE A 156 -9.42 -3.73 -8.63
C ILE A 156 -10.57 -2.84 -9.10
N ARG A 157 -10.27 -1.61 -9.54
CA ARG A 157 -11.30 -0.69 -10.07
C ARG A 157 -11.92 -1.17 -11.37
N HIS A 158 -11.12 -1.73 -12.26
CA HIS A 158 -11.61 -2.31 -13.50
C HIS A 158 -12.56 -3.50 -13.25
N ALA A 159 -12.37 -4.24 -12.16
CA ALA A 159 -13.30 -5.27 -11.70
C ALA A 159 -14.58 -4.70 -11.02
N GLY A 160 -14.74 -3.38 -10.96
CA GLY A 160 -15.93 -2.71 -10.43
C GLY A 160 -15.89 -2.38 -8.94
N PHE A 161 -14.74 -2.58 -8.27
CA PHE A 161 -14.60 -2.33 -6.84
C PHE A 161 -14.08 -0.92 -6.53
N LYS A 162 -14.42 -0.45 -5.33
CA LYS A 162 -14.00 0.85 -4.82
C LYS A 162 -12.71 0.74 -4.01
N ILE A 163 -11.96 1.84 -4.00
CA ILE A 163 -10.73 2.01 -3.21
C ILE A 163 -10.91 3.23 -2.31
N GLY A 164 -10.46 3.15 -1.07
CA GLY A 164 -10.51 4.25 -0.11
C GLY A 164 -9.13 4.63 0.44
N ILE A 165 -9.10 5.75 1.13
CA ILE A 165 -8.02 6.12 2.06
C ILE A 165 -8.62 6.28 3.45
N SER A 166 -8.00 5.64 4.43
CA SER A 166 -8.39 5.69 5.85
C SER A 166 -7.68 6.86 6.54
N PRO A 167 -8.32 7.54 7.52
CA PRO A 167 -7.73 8.65 8.28
C PRO A 167 -6.72 8.16 9.33
N SER A 168 -5.67 7.49 8.86
CA SER A 168 -4.52 7.06 9.64
C SER A 168 -3.25 7.46 8.90
N VAL A 169 -2.12 7.53 9.60
CA VAL A 169 -0.85 7.98 9.02
C VAL A 169 0.26 6.97 9.30
N VAL A 170 1.05 6.66 8.28
CA VAL A 170 2.36 6.00 8.43
C VAL A 170 3.46 7.01 8.15
N TYR A 171 4.59 6.86 8.83
CA TYR A 171 5.80 7.54 8.40
C TYR A 171 6.38 6.79 7.20
N HIS A 172 6.80 7.52 6.18
CA HIS A 172 7.45 6.97 4.99
C HIS A 172 8.84 7.58 4.86
N THR A 173 9.86 6.73 4.71
CA THR A 173 11.23 7.23 4.56
C THR A 173 11.36 7.92 3.21
N TYR A 174 11.63 9.22 3.22
CA TYR A 174 11.81 9.97 1.97
C TYR A 174 13.00 9.42 1.17
N LYS A 175 12.77 9.19 -0.13
CA LYS A 175 13.78 8.74 -1.08
C LYS A 175 13.71 9.62 -2.30
N ARG A 176 14.84 10.18 -2.73
CA ARG A 176 14.92 10.88 -4.00
C ARG A 176 14.72 9.87 -5.13
N VAL A 177 13.61 9.98 -5.85
CA VAL A 177 13.35 9.16 -7.03
C VAL A 177 14.14 9.74 -8.19
N LEU A 178 15.12 8.99 -8.68
CA LEU A 178 15.79 9.30 -9.95
C LEU A 178 14.89 8.79 -11.07
N PHE A 179 14.13 9.68 -11.68
CA PHE A 179 13.25 9.33 -12.78
C PHE A 179 14.07 8.88 -14.00
N ASN A 180 13.84 7.65 -14.44
CA ASN A 180 14.37 7.16 -15.71
C ASN A 180 13.30 7.38 -16.79
N GLN A 181 13.54 8.34 -17.66
CA GLN A 181 12.57 8.74 -18.69
C GLN A 181 12.20 7.59 -19.65
N ASP A 182 13.18 6.80 -20.09
CA ASP A 182 12.95 5.66 -21.00
C ASP A 182 12.07 4.59 -20.35
N ILE A 183 12.29 4.30 -19.07
CA ILE A 183 11.44 3.36 -18.31
C ILE A 183 10.03 3.92 -18.14
N GLY A 184 9.91 5.22 -17.84
CA GLY A 184 8.62 5.89 -17.69
C GLY A 184 7.80 5.85 -18.99
N GLU A 185 8.42 6.11 -20.14
CA GLU A 185 7.78 6.07 -21.45
C GLU A 185 7.31 4.64 -21.81
N LYS A 186 8.19 3.64 -21.68
CA LYS A 186 7.83 2.23 -21.93
C LYS A 186 6.70 1.75 -21.04
N THR A 187 6.72 2.13 -19.76
CA THR A 187 5.68 1.76 -18.80
C THR A 187 4.35 2.42 -19.16
N ASN A 188 4.35 3.69 -19.54
CA ASN A 188 3.15 4.41 -19.99
C ASN A 188 2.58 3.82 -21.29
N GLU A 189 3.42 3.46 -22.26
CA GLU A 189 2.97 2.80 -23.49
C GLU A 189 2.31 1.45 -23.20
N TYR A 190 2.93 0.63 -22.35
CA TYR A 190 2.37 -0.65 -21.91
C TYR A 190 1.01 -0.46 -21.22
N LEU A 191 0.93 0.46 -20.26
CA LEU A 191 -0.30 0.72 -19.50
C LEU A 191 -1.41 1.29 -20.39
N LYS A 192 -1.07 2.16 -21.34
CA LYS A 192 -2.00 2.67 -22.35
C LYS A 192 -2.51 1.58 -23.27
N ALA A 193 -1.66 0.67 -23.72
CA ALA A 193 -2.06 -0.46 -24.54
C ALA A 193 -3.00 -1.42 -23.78
N LYS A 194 -2.74 -1.63 -22.48
CA LYS A 194 -3.51 -2.56 -21.65
C LYS A 194 -4.86 -2.00 -21.20
N TRP A 195 -4.88 -0.76 -20.72
CA TRP A 195 -6.03 -0.18 -20.02
C TRP A 195 -6.62 1.05 -20.73
N GLY A 196 -5.95 1.58 -21.75
CA GLY A 196 -6.38 2.80 -22.44
C GLY A 196 -6.50 3.99 -21.49
N ASP A 197 -7.46 4.86 -21.78
CA ASP A 197 -7.70 6.08 -21.00
C ASP A 197 -8.21 5.78 -19.58
N PHE A 198 -8.72 4.56 -19.31
CA PHE A 198 -9.15 4.17 -17.97
C PHE A 198 -8.01 4.30 -16.96
N TYR A 199 -6.78 3.91 -17.32
CA TYR A 199 -5.64 4.06 -16.41
C TYR A 199 -5.40 5.53 -16.07
N PHE A 200 -5.24 6.39 -17.07
CA PHE A 200 -4.85 7.80 -16.89
C PHE A 200 -5.94 8.63 -16.20
N ASN A 201 -7.21 8.32 -16.45
CA ASN A 201 -8.34 8.96 -15.76
C ASN A 201 -8.41 8.61 -14.27
N ASN A 202 -7.70 7.57 -13.83
CA ASN A 202 -7.71 7.07 -12.46
C ASN A 202 -6.35 7.26 -11.74
N THR A 203 -5.35 7.90 -12.34
CA THR A 203 -4.02 8.06 -11.72
C THR A 203 -3.56 9.51 -11.58
N GLY A 204 -4.31 10.48 -12.13
CA GLY A 204 -3.89 11.88 -12.23
C GLY A 204 -3.81 12.70 -10.93
N ARG A 205 -4.25 12.19 -9.78
CA ARG A 205 -4.16 12.91 -8.50
C ARG A 205 -3.74 11.99 -7.35
N LEU A 206 -2.59 12.31 -6.75
CA LEU A 206 -2.14 11.74 -5.49
C LEU A 206 -2.64 12.63 -4.35
N ALA A 207 -3.37 12.07 -3.36
CA ALA A 207 -4.00 12.84 -2.29
C ALA A 207 -3.69 12.29 -0.88
N ASN A 208 -2.59 11.54 -0.73
CA ASN A 208 -2.32 10.75 0.47
C ASN A 208 -1.08 11.20 1.25
N ILE A 209 -0.35 12.25 0.83
CA ILE A 209 0.79 12.77 1.58
C ILE A 209 0.34 13.92 2.48
N VAL A 210 0.76 13.89 3.75
CA VAL A 210 0.46 14.90 4.78
C VAL A 210 1.75 15.36 5.44
N GLY A 211 1.70 16.49 6.14
CA GLY A 211 2.88 17.09 6.75
C GLY A 211 3.83 17.76 5.76
N SER A 212 5.04 18.07 6.23
CA SER A 212 6.07 18.74 5.44
C SER A 212 6.99 17.75 4.72
N ILE A 213 7.57 18.18 3.60
CA ILE A 213 8.73 17.49 3.01
C ILE A 213 9.97 17.99 3.79
N PRO A 214 10.91 17.12 4.19
CA PRO A 214 12.07 17.58 4.94
C PRO A 214 12.88 18.59 4.14
N LYS A 215 13.20 19.74 4.77
CA LYS A 215 13.89 20.89 4.13
C LYS A 215 15.23 20.56 3.48
N GLU A 216 15.89 19.49 3.92
CA GLU A 216 17.13 19.00 3.31
C GLU A 216 16.94 18.40 1.91
N TYR A 217 15.69 18.24 1.47
CA TYR A 217 15.30 17.75 0.15
C TYR A 217 14.40 18.72 -0.65
N GLU A 218 14.12 19.91 -0.12
CA GLU A 218 13.52 21.05 -0.88
C GLU A 218 14.57 21.70 -1.79
#